data_AF-H5V6Y6-F1
#
_entry.id   AF-H5V6Y6-F1
#
_cell.length_a   1.000
_cell.length_b   1.000
_cell.length_c   1.000
_cell.angle_alpha   90.00
_cell.angle_beta   90.00
_cell.angle_gamma   90.00
#
_symmetry.space_group_name_H-M   'P 1'
#
loop_
_entity.id
_entity.type
_entity.pdbx_description
1 polymer ?
#
loop_
_entity_poly.entity_id
_entity_poly.type
_entity_poly.pdbx_seq_one_letter_code
_entity_poly.pdbx_strand_id
1 'polypeptide(L)'
;MSHYAIFLDQQRFTCFYLAQEGWEAYRLKGEESLECAQPDQLAEALSELTGHLEWKSPEQIVVLYQAAYQPWLPQLLDAVANIPVMVLPLAPWLTSAAACDPLSKTPELICRHLLPLLWKQLVNHNAPVKSHQLESASRTQEALMQQLQQEQQENLALQDALKTCQQSLQQQQSSWNKERAHYEANLLRTDDLDDAAIAQFMPLFFAHFWQKVSPSDMAMLLGSLTLPGISSPWPEPNKSALAMKKRSFQQSQFRHQQQIKAMARKFVEVGYLTVRPEMEPLLDE
;
A
#
# COMPACT_ATOMS: atom_id res chain seq x y z
N MET A 1 5.76 28.15 -51.37
CA MET A 1 5.78 27.68 -49.97
C MET A 1 5.57 26.17 -50.01
N SER A 2 6.64 25.41 -49.83
CA SER A 2 6.59 23.94 -49.90
C SER A 2 6.43 23.41 -48.49
N HIS A 3 5.28 22.81 -48.20
CA HIS A 3 4.97 22.21 -46.91
C HIS A 3 4.90 20.70 -47.08
N TYR A 4 5.43 19.98 -46.09
CA TYR A 4 5.42 18.52 -46.10
C TYR A 4 4.80 17.96 -44.83
N ALA A 5 4.16 16.81 -44.96
CA ALA A 5 3.64 16.06 -43.84
C ALA A 5 4.11 14.60 -43.94
N ILE A 6 4.70 14.08 -42.88
CA ILE A 6 5.22 12.72 -42.81
C ILE A 6 4.38 11.94 -41.81
N PHE A 7 3.94 10.75 -42.21
CA PHE A 7 3.15 9.84 -41.39
C PHE A 7 3.93 8.57 -41.11
N LEU A 8 3.90 8.18 -39.83
CA LEU A 8 4.41 6.91 -39.32
C LEU A 8 3.26 6.13 -38.68
N ASP A 9 2.71 5.18 -39.42
CA ASP A 9 1.55 4.34 -39.01
C ASP A 9 1.79 2.89 -39.40
N GLN A 10 1.57 1.91 -38.51
CA GLN A 10 1.51 0.48 -38.85
C GLN A 10 2.70 -0.04 -39.70
N GLN A 11 3.93 0.37 -39.37
CA GLN A 11 5.13 0.03 -40.17
C GLN A 11 5.12 0.64 -41.59
N ARG A 12 4.40 1.73 -41.82
CA ARG A 12 4.37 2.45 -43.09
C ARG A 12 4.92 3.86 -42.93
N PHE A 13 5.84 4.20 -43.81
CA PHE A 13 6.34 5.54 -44.01
C PHE A 13 5.63 6.17 -45.21
N THR A 14 4.92 7.26 -44.97
CA THR A 14 4.21 7.99 -46.03
C THR A 14 4.56 9.46 -45.95
N CYS A 15 4.92 10.05 -47.09
CA CYS A 15 5.24 11.48 -47.19
C CYS A 15 4.21 12.16 -48.09
N PHE A 16 3.77 13.35 -47.69
CA PHE A 16 2.86 14.20 -48.43
C PHE A 16 3.45 15.58 -48.60
N TYR A 17 3.11 16.26 -49.69
CA TYR A 17 3.51 17.63 -49.94
C TYR A 17 2.32 18.48 -50.41
N LEU A 18 2.38 19.78 -50.12
CA LEU A 18 1.36 20.73 -50.57
C LEU A 18 1.68 21.22 -51.99
N ALA A 19 0.90 20.78 -52.96
CA ALA A 19 0.90 21.24 -54.35
C ALA A 19 -0.02 22.46 -54.53
N GLN A 20 -0.09 23.00 -55.76
CA GLN A 20 -0.95 24.15 -56.07
C GLN A 20 -2.44 23.84 -55.94
N GLU A 21 -2.86 22.60 -56.19
CA GLU A 21 -4.26 22.16 -56.18
C GLU A 21 -4.67 21.40 -54.90
N GLY A 22 -3.73 21.14 -53.98
CA GLY A 22 -4.01 20.43 -52.74
C GLY A 22 -2.82 19.61 -52.22
N TRP A 23 -3.08 18.76 -51.23
CA TRP A 23 -2.09 17.83 -50.71
C TRP A 23 -1.98 16.59 -51.59
N GLU A 24 -0.75 16.21 -51.93
CA GLU A 24 -0.45 15.04 -52.75
C GLU A 24 0.54 14.11 -52.04
N ALA A 25 0.42 12.81 -52.28
CA ALA A 25 1.37 11.83 -51.77
C ALA A 25 2.68 11.89 -52.58
N TYR A 26 3.79 12.02 -51.88
CA TYR A 26 5.12 11.94 -52.47
C TYR A 26 5.54 10.46 -52.58
N ARG A 27 5.76 10.00 -53.81
CA ARG A 27 6.10 8.60 -54.08
C ARG A 27 7.59 8.33 -53.89
N LEU A 28 7.94 7.75 -52.74
CA LEU A 28 9.30 7.32 -52.44
C LEU A 28 9.54 5.97 -53.10
N LYS A 29 10.63 5.83 -53.85
CA LYS A 29 10.89 4.64 -54.70
C LYS A 29 9.74 4.26 -55.65
N GLY A 30 8.87 5.21 -56.00
CA GLY A 30 7.70 4.96 -56.86
C GLY A 30 6.46 4.41 -56.14
N GLU A 31 6.51 4.16 -54.83
CA GLU A 31 5.38 3.70 -54.02
C GLU A 31 4.77 4.84 -53.19
N GLU A 32 3.45 4.80 -52.96
CA GLU A 32 2.74 5.83 -52.18
C GLU A 32 2.96 5.67 -50.66
N SER A 33 3.24 4.45 -50.19
CA SER A 33 3.60 4.18 -48.81
C SER A 33 4.62 3.06 -48.76
N LEU A 34 5.74 3.28 -48.08
CA LEU A 34 6.78 2.26 -47.94
C LEU A 34 6.55 1.45 -46.67
N GLU A 35 6.57 0.12 -46.80
CA GLU A 35 6.59 -0.77 -45.64
C GLU A 35 7.99 -0.78 -45.02
N CYS A 36 8.10 -0.17 -43.85
CA CYS A 36 9.31 -0.08 -43.05
C CYS A 36 9.22 -1.10 -41.90
N ALA A 37 9.34 -2.39 -42.20
CA ALA A 37 9.40 -3.43 -41.17
C ALA A 37 10.81 -3.54 -40.55
N GLN A 38 11.84 -3.12 -41.27
CA GLN A 38 13.25 -3.16 -40.86
C GLN A 38 13.88 -1.76 -40.82
N PRO A 39 14.84 -1.47 -39.91
CA PRO A 39 15.50 -0.16 -39.82
C PRO A 39 16.21 0.27 -41.10
N ASP A 40 16.77 -0.67 -41.84
CA ASP A 40 17.51 -0.40 -43.09
C ASP A 40 16.60 0.18 -44.19
N GLN A 41 15.33 -0.25 -44.21
CA GLN A 41 14.33 0.24 -45.18
C GLN A 41 13.94 1.70 -44.88
N LEU A 42 13.90 2.08 -43.60
CA LEU A 42 13.67 3.45 -43.18
C LEU A 42 14.85 4.35 -43.53
N ALA A 43 16.09 3.89 -43.28
CA ALA A 43 17.30 4.66 -43.60
C ALA A 43 17.39 5.02 -45.09
N GLU A 44 17.03 4.09 -45.98
CA GLU A 44 17.03 4.33 -47.42
C GLU A 44 15.93 5.32 -47.84
N ALA A 45 14.73 5.20 -47.27
CA ALA A 45 13.62 6.14 -47.50
C ALA A 45 13.96 7.56 -47.00
N LEU A 46 14.61 7.66 -45.83
CA LEU A 46 15.08 8.93 -45.28
C LEU A 46 16.19 9.53 -46.14
N SER A 47 17.11 8.72 -46.69
CA SER A 47 18.16 9.23 -47.61
C SER A 47 17.58 9.81 -48.89
N GLU A 48 16.55 9.19 -49.48
CA GLU A 48 15.85 9.72 -50.66
C GLU A 48 15.11 11.01 -50.32
N LEU A 49 14.41 11.04 -49.18
CA LEU A 49 13.72 12.22 -48.66
C LEU A 49 14.69 13.39 -48.42
N THR A 50 15.81 13.16 -47.73
CA THR A 50 16.80 14.20 -47.43
C THR A 50 17.38 14.77 -48.72
N GLY A 51 17.72 13.93 -49.71
CA GLY A 51 18.19 14.41 -51.02
C GLY A 51 17.14 15.27 -51.74
N HIS A 52 15.86 14.95 -51.61
CA HIS A 52 14.79 15.76 -52.18
C HIS A 52 14.60 17.10 -51.44
N LEU A 53 14.67 17.08 -50.11
CA LEU A 53 14.50 18.26 -49.26
C LEU A 53 15.67 19.24 -49.37
N GLU A 54 16.87 18.76 -49.68
CA GLU A 54 18.03 19.61 -50.02
C GLU A 54 17.80 20.43 -51.30
N TRP A 55 17.12 19.84 -52.30
CA TRP A 55 16.80 20.51 -53.56
C TRP A 55 15.57 21.43 -53.46
N LYS A 56 14.61 21.10 -52.58
CA LYS A 56 13.41 21.90 -52.32
C LYS A 56 13.27 22.14 -50.82
N SER A 57 13.98 23.14 -50.31
CA SER A 57 13.92 23.53 -48.90
C SER A 57 12.47 23.83 -48.47
N PRO A 58 11.86 23.00 -47.62
CA PRO A 58 10.51 23.26 -47.15
C PRO A 58 10.50 24.34 -46.07
N GLU A 59 9.37 25.05 -45.93
CA GLU A 59 9.19 26.02 -44.86
C GLU A 59 8.88 25.33 -43.52
N GLN A 60 8.16 24.21 -43.57
CA GLN A 60 7.78 23.44 -42.39
C GLN A 60 7.51 21.98 -42.76
N ILE A 61 7.92 21.07 -41.88
CA ILE A 61 7.58 19.65 -41.91
C ILE A 61 6.72 19.32 -40.69
N VAL A 62 5.58 18.66 -40.90
CA VAL A 62 4.77 18.10 -39.82
C VAL A 62 4.96 16.59 -39.78
N VAL A 63 5.36 16.04 -38.64
CA VAL A 63 5.55 14.60 -38.43
C VAL A 63 4.41 14.10 -37.54
N LEU A 64 3.60 13.19 -38.07
CA LEU A 64 2.50 12.54 -37.37
C LEU A 64 2.87 11.09 -37.09
N TYR A 65 2.89 10.70 -35.81
CA TYR A 65 3.36 9.38 -35.41
C TYR A 65 2.39 8.66 -34.44
N GLN A 66 2.35 7.34 -34.51
CA GLN A 66 1.71 6.51 -33.48
C GLN A 66 2.70 6.17 -32.36
N ALA A 67 2.21 6.14 -31.11
CA ALA A 67 3.03 5.93 -29.92
C ALA A 67 3.86 4.62 -29.95
N ALA A 68 3.36 3.58 -30.63
CA ALA A 68 4.07 2.31 -30.82
C ALA A 68 5.36 2.43 -31.66
N TYR A 69 5.57 3.54 -32.37
CA TYR A 69 6.69 3.76 -33.30
C TYR A 69 7.60 4.92 -32.89
N GLN A 70 7.60 5.28 -31.59
CA GLN A 70 8.56 6.20 -30.98
C GLN A 70 10.05 5.88 -31.29
N PRO A 71 10.49 4.60 -31.43
CA PRO A 71 11.91 4.29 -31.67
C PRO A 71 12.49 4.81 -32.99
N TRP A 72 11.66 5.07 -34.00
CA TRP A 72 12.09 5.55 -35.31
C TRP A 72 12.12 7.09 -35.41
N LEU A 73 11.49 7.76 -34.46
CA LEU A 73 11.39 9.22 -34.45
C LEU A 73 12.77 9.92 -34.41
N PRO A 74 13.77 9.47 -33.60
CA PRO A 74 15.08 10.12 -33.59
C PRO A 74 15.78 10.11 -34.95
N GLN A 75 15.78 8.97 -35.65
CA GLN A 75 16.42 8.83 -36.96
C GLN A 75 15.76 9.73 -38.01
N LEU A 76 14.43 9.85 -37.97
CA LEU A 76 13.69 10.75 -38.84
C LEU A 76 14.04 12.21 -38.54
N LEU A 77 14.04 12.60 -37.26
CA LEU A 77 14.35 13.97 -36.86
C LEU A 77 15.78 14.37 -37.21
N ASP A 78 16.73 13.45 -37.11
CA ASP A 78 18.11 13.66 -37.56
C ASP A 78 18.17 13.93 -39.07
N ALA A 79 17.40 13.19 -39.88
CA ALA A 79 17.35 13.34 -41.32
C ALA A 79 16.76 14.69 -41.80
N VAL A 80 15.97 15.35 -40.95
CA VAL A 80 15.34 16.66 -41.24
C VAL A 80 15.78 17.78 -40.28
N ALA A 81 16.91 17.61 -39.59
CA ALA A 81 17.35 18.49 -38.51
C ALA A 81 17.50 19.97 -38.89
N ASN A 82 17.75 20.28 -40.17
CA ASN A 82 17.95 21.64 -40.68
C ASN A 82 16.64 22.37 -41.03
N ILE A 83 15.49 21.77 -40.76
CA ILE A 83 14.17 22.24 -41.18
C ILE A 83 13.28 22.43 -39.94
N PRO A 84 12.36 23.42 -39.92
CA PRO A 84 11.37 23.52 -38.85
C PRO A 84 10.43 22.31 -38.84
N VAL A 85 10.56 21.46 -37.82
CA VAL A 85 9.74 20.25 -37.65
C VAL A 85 8.75 20.42 -36.50
N MET A 86 7.51 20.01 -36.73
CA MET A 86 6.48 19.87 -35.71
C MET A 86 6.07 18.42 -35.57
N VAL A 87 6.17 17.85 -34.36
CA VAL A 87 5.85 16.45 -34.10
C VAL A 87 4.52 16.35 -33.34
N LEU A 88 3.57 15.57 -33.87
CA LEU A 88 2.22 15.44 -33.32
C LEU A 88 1.79 13.96 -33.23
N PRO A 89 1.00 13.57 -32.22
CA PRO A 89 0.45 12.21 -32.15
C PRO A 89 -0.60 12.01 -33.24
N LEU A 90 -0.56 10.90 -33.97
CA LEU A 90 -1.42 10.62 -35.13
C LEU A 90 -2.87 10.23 -34.73
N ALA A 91 -3.06 9.53 -33.61
CA ALA A 91 -4.35 8.94 -33.23
C ALA A 91 -5.54 9.92 -33.13
N PRO A 92 -5.41 11.12 -32.53
CA PRO A 92 -6.51 12.08 -32.46
C PRO A 92 -6.96 12.59 -33.84
N TRP A 93 -6.02 12.73 -34.78
CA TRP A 93 -6.28 13.25 -36.12
C TRP A 93 -6.93 12.19 -37.02
N LEU A 94 -6.49 10.94 -36.92
CA LEU A 94 -7.15 9.83 -37.64
C LEU A 94 -8.60 9.66 -37.22
N THR A 95 -8.89 9.74 -35.91
CA THR A 95 -10.26 9.66 -35.38
C THR A 95 -11.14 10.76 -35.96
N SER A 96 -10.60 11.98 -36.04
CA SER A 96 -11.31 13.14 -36.60
C SER A 96 -11.53 13.02 -38.11
N ALA A 97 -10.55 12.52 -38.86
CA ALA A 97 -10.65 12.36 -40.30
C ALA A 97 -11.58 11.20 -40.72
N ALA A 98 -11.54 10.07 -40.00
CA ALA A 98 -12.43 8.93 -40.23
C ALA A 98 -13.91 9.26 -39.98
N ALA A 99 -14.21 10.22 -39.08
CA ALA A 99 -15.56 10.72 -38.88
C ALA A 99 -16.09 11.54 -40.07
N CYS A 100 -15.19 12.12 -40.88
CA CYS A 100 -15.57 12.93 -42.05
C CYS A 100 -15.82 12.09 -43.31
N ASP A 101 -15.13 10.97 -43.48
CA ASP A 101 -15.35 10.06 -44.60
C ASP A 101 -14.93 8.61 -44.24
N PRO A 102 -15.86 7.74 -43.84
CA PRO A 102 -15.55 6.39 -43.41
C PRO A 102 -15.28 5.40 -44.56
N LEU A 103 -15.46 5.79 -45.82
CA LEU A 103 -15.39 4.89 -46.99
C LEU A 103 -14.12 5.08 -47.84
N SER A 104 -13.36 6.15 -47.62
CA SER A 104 -12.16 6.47 -48.39
C SER A 104 -10.95 5.62 -48.00
N LYS A 105 -10.10 5.29 -48.99
CA LYS A 105 -8.81 4.63 -48.75
C LYS A 105 -7.89 5.57 -47.96
N THR A 106 -7.02 4.99 -47.14
CA THR A 106 -6.14 5.71 -46.20
C THR A 106 -5.38 6.91 -46.80
N PRO A 107 -4.75 6.87 -48.00
CA PRO A 107 -4.03 8.03 -48.52
C PRO A 107 -4.96 9.16 -49.02
N GLU A 108 -6.08 8.83 -49.66
CA GLU A 108 -7.04 9.81 -50.19
C GLU A 108 -7.76 10.56 -49.05
N LEU A 109 -8.10 9.84 -47.98
CA LEU A 109 -8.67 10.40 -46.76
C LEU A 109 -7.70 11.38 -46.08
N ILE A 110 -6.42 11.04 -46.05
CA ILE A 110 -5.38 11.90 -45.48
C ILE A 110 -5.24 13.20 -46.30
N CYS A 111 -5.12 13.11 -47.63
CA CYS A 111 -4.97 14.27 -48.50
C CYS A 111 -6.20 15.18 -48.53
N ARG A 112 -7.41 14.62 -48.59
CA ARG A 112 -8.65 15.40 -48.77
C ARG A 112 -9.21 15.97 -47.48
N HIS A 113 -9.04 15.27 -46.36
CA HIS A 113 -9.72 15.62 -45.11
C HIS A 113 -8.75 15.92 -43.98
N LEU A 114 -7.76 15.07 -43.72
CA LEU A 114 -6.88 15.24 -42.56
C LEU A 114 -5.92 16.44 -42.72
N LEU A 115 -5.16 16.46 -43.82
CA LEU A 115 -4.12 17.48 -44.03
C LEU A 115 -4.68 18.91 -44.16
N PRO A 116 -5.80 19.15 -44.86
CA PRO A 116 -6.43 20.48 -44.89
C PRO A 116 -6.94 20.96 -43.53
N LEU A 117 -7.49 20.05 -42.70
CA LEU A 117 -7.96 20.40 -41.35
C LEU A 117 -6.79 20.76 -40.43
N LEU A 118 -5.76 19.91 -40.43
CA LEU A 118 -4.54 20.12 -39.67
C LEU A 118 -3.85 21.44 -40.09
N TRP A 119 -3.74 21.69 -41.39
CA TRP A 119 -3.14 22.92 -41.90
C TRP A 119 -3.95 24.18 -41.56
N LYS A 120 -5.29 24.12 -41.67
CA LYS A 120 -6.15 25.24 -41.23
C LYS A 120 -5.98 25.56 -39.75
N GLN A 121 -5.86 24.54 -38.90
CA GLN A 121 -5.61 24.75 -37.47
C GLN A 121 -4.23 25.37 -37.25
N LEU A 122 -3.18 24.85 -37.89
CA LEU A 122 -1.81 25.36 -37.73
C LEU A 122 -1.61 26.78 -38.28
N VAL A 123 -2.20 27.12 -39.44
CA VAL A 123 -2.07 28.44 -40.07
C VAL A 123 -2.88 29.52 -39.34
N ASN A 124 -4.08 29.19 -38.83
CA ASN A 124 -4.90 30.15 -38.09
C ASN A 124 -4.30 30.53 -36.72
N HIS A 125 -3.33 29.78 -36.20
CA HIS A 125 -2.67 30.07 -34.93
C HIS A 125 -1.52 31.09 -35.01
N ASN A 126 -1.19 31.64 -36.19
CA ASN A 126 0.00 32.51 -36.33
C ASN A 126 -0.22 34.03 -36.27
N ALA A 127 -1.45 34.56 -36.18
CA ALA A 127 -1.65 36.03 -36.29
C ALA A 127 -1.90 36.81 -34.97
N PRO A 128 -2.55 36.27 -33.92
CA PRO A 128 -2.49 36.90 -32.59
C PRO A 128 -2.39 35.93 -31.39
N VAL A 129 -2.29 34.62 -31.63
CA VAL A 129 -2.40 33.60 -30.57
C VAL A 129 -1.11 33.46 -29.74
N LYS A 130 0.06 33.83 -30.27
CA LYS A 130 1.34 33.63 -29.57
C LYS A 130 1.43 34.35 -28.23
N SER A 131 0.88 35.56 -28.08
CA SER A 131 0.91 36.29 -26.79
C SER A 131 -0.07 35.71 -25.77
N HIS A 132 -1.31 35.44 -26.19
CA HIS A 132 -2.32 34.91 -25.28
C HIS A 132 -2.06 33.45 -24.86
N GLN A 133 -1.48 32.63 -25.74
CA GLN A 133 -1.05 31.27 -25.41
C GLN A 133 0.24 31.24 -24.58
N LEU A 134 1.22 32.14 -24.81
CA LEU A 134 2.37 32.25 -23.91
C LEU A 134 1.93 32.67 -22.51
N GLU A 135 1.04 33.66 -22.40
CA GLU A 135 0.53 34.11 -21.11
C GLU A 135 -0.33 33.06 -20.42
N SER A 136 -1.20 32.35 -21.17
CA SER A 136 -1.96 31.25 -20.57
C SER A 136 -1.05 30.09 -20.17
N ALA A 137 -0.05 29.75 -20.99
CA ALA A 137 0.94 28.72 -20.71
C ALA A 137 1.79 29.08 -19.49
N SER A 138 2.26 30.33 -19.39
CA SER A 138 3.00 30.86 -18.23
C SER A 138 2.15 30.79 -16.96
N ARG A 139 0.88 31.20 -17.02
CA ARG A 139 -0.06 31.10 -15.89
C ARG A 139 -0.30 29.65 -15.47
N THR A 140 -0.46 28.72 -16.41
CA THR A 140 -0.56 27.29 -16.07
C THR A 140 0.74 26.73 -15.49
N GLN A 141 1.90 27.16 -15.99
CA GLN A 141 3.20 26.71 -15.49
C GLN A 141 3.47 27.25 -14.07
N GLU A 142 3.09 28.49 -13.79
CA GLU A 142 3.13 29.09 -12.45
C GLU A 142 2.17 28.37 -11.49
N ALA A 143 0.95 28.06 -11.92
CA ALA A 143 -0.01 27.31 -11.11
C ALA A 143 0.48 25.89 -10.80
N LEU A 144 1.07 25.19 -11.78
CA LEU A 144 1.68 23.87 -11.59
C LEU A 144 2.89 23.93 -10.64
N MET A 145 3.73 24.95 -10.75
CA MET A 145 4.84 25.15 -9.79
C MET A 145 4.32 25.39 -8.38
N GLN A 146 3.29 26.23 -8.21
CA GLN A 146 2.68 26.45 -6.90
C GLN A 146 2.08 25.17 -6.33
N GLN A 147 1.39 24.39 -7.15
CA GLN A 147 0.83 23.10 -6.72
C GLN A 147 1.93 22.11 -6.33
N LEU A 148 3.00 22.00 -7.11
CA LEU A 148 4.14 21.13 -6.79
C LEU A 148 4.82 21.57 -5.48
N GLN A 149 4.96 22.87 -5.27
CA GLN A 149 5.56 23.42 -4.06
C GLN A 149 4.67 23.16 -2.83
N GLN A 150 3.35 23.26 -2.99
CA GLN A 150 2.40 22.91 -1.95
C GLN A 150 2.46 21.41 -1.61
N GLU A 151 2.45 20.53 -2.62
CA GLU A 151 2.57 19.08 -2.41
C GLU A 151 3.91 18.70 -1.74
N GLN A 152 5.00 19.41 -2.04
CA GLN A 152 6.27 19.22 -1.34
C GLN A 152 6.19 19.63 0.13
N GLN A 153 5.56 20.77 0.44
CA GLN A 153 5.35 21.20 1.83
C GLN A 153 4.45 20.24 2.60
N GLU A 154 3.37 19.77 1.99
CA GLU A 154 2.48 18.77 2.60
C GLU A 154 3.21 17.44 2.85
N ASN A 155 4.02 16.96 1.90
CA ASN A 155 4.83 15.76 2.10
C ASN A 155 5.84 15.90 3.25
N LEU A 156 6.50 17.05 3.37
CA LEU A 156 7.41 17.32 4.48
C LEU A 156 6.66 17.31 5.82
N ALA A 157 5.51 17.97 5.89
CA ALA A 157 4.67 17.99 7.10
C ALA A 157 4.18 16.58 7.48
N LEU A 158 3.80 15.75 6.49
CA LEU A 158 3.41 14.36 6.72
C LEU A 158 4.58 13.50 7.21
N GLN A 159 5.78 13.69 6.67
CA GLN A 159 6.97 12.99 7.16
C GLN A 159 7.30 13.35 8.61
N ASP A 160 7.20 14.62 8.98
CA ASP A 160 7.40 15.07 10.36
C ASP A 160 6.32 14.51 11.31
N ALA A 161 5.06 14.48 10.87
CA ALA A 161 3.96 13.88 11.64
C ALA A 161 4.18 12.38 11.85
N LEU A 162 4.57 11.64 10.80
CA LEU A 162 4.90 10.21 10.89
C LEU A 162 6.05 9.95 11.86
N LYS A 163 7.12 10.74 11.78
CA LYS A 163 8.27 10.61 12.68
C LYS A 163 7.87 10.85 14.13
N THR A 164 7.03 11.85 14.38
CA THR A 164 6.51 12.16 15.73
C THR A 164 5.64 11.01 16.26
N CYS A 165 4.78 10.44 15.41
CA CYS A 165 3.92 9.31 15.76
C CYS A 165 4.75 8.04 16.06
N GLN A 166 5.79 7.76 15.26
CA GLN A 166 6.71 6.65 15.51
C GLN A 166 7.45 6.81 16.84
N GLN A 167 7.92 8.02 17.15
CA GLN A 167 8.59 8.29 18.43
C GLN A 167 7.65 8.09 19.63
N SER A 168 6.39 8.52 19.55
CA SER A 168 5.43 8.31 20.63
C SER A 168 5.11 6.83 20.83
N LEU A 169 4.96 6.06 19.75
CA LEU A 169 4.75 4.62 19.80
C LEU A 169 5.94 3.91 20.46
N GLN A 170 7.16 4.28 20.09
CA GLN A 170 8.38 3.69 20.65
C GLN A 170 8.52 4.01 22.15
N GLN A 171 8.16 5.23 22.56
CA GLN A 171 8.12 5.62 23.97
C GLN A 171 7.08 4.80 24.74
N GLN A 172 5.88 4.61 24.19
CA GLN A 172 4.85 3.76 24.80
C GLN A 172 5.32 2.30 24.90
N GLN A 173 5.91 1.73 23.86
CA GLN A 173 6.43 0.36 23.91
C GLN A 173 7.50 0.21 25.01
N SER A 174 8.39 1.18 25.14
CA SER A 174 9.38 1.23 26.22
C SER A 174 8.72 1.26 27.60
N SER A 175 7.68 2.08 27.81
CA SER A 175 6.97 2.13 29.09
C SER A 175 6.27 0.80 29.40
N TRP A 176 5.56 0.22 28.42
CA TRP A 176 4.90 -1.08 28.57
C TRP A 176 5.87 -2.21 28.90
N ASN A 177 7.03 -2.23 28.25
CA ASN A 177 8.05 -3.24 28.52
C ASN A 177 8.62 -3.11 29.94
N LYS A 178 8.83 -1.87 30.43
CA LYS A 178 9.24 -1.63 31.82
C LYS A 178 8.18 -2.09 32.80
N GLU A 179 6.91 -1.82 32.52
CA GLU A 179 5.81 -2.23 33.38
C GLU A 179 5.68 -3.76 33.41
N ARG A 180 5.78 -4.42 32.26
CA ARG A 180 5.80 -5.89 32.18
C ARG A 180 6.96 -6.48 32.98
N ALA A 181 8.17 -5.97 32.80
CA ALA A 181 9.33 -6.42 33.58
C ALA A 181 9.13 -6.20 35.10
N HIS A 182 8.46 -5.11 35.49
CA HIS A 182 8.11 -4.85 36.87
C HIS A 182 7.10 -5.89 37.42
N TYR A 183 6.05 -6.22 36.67
CA TYR A 183 5.09 -7.25 37.06
C TYR A 183 5.72 -8.65 37.08
N GLU A 184 6.54 -8.99 36.11
CA GLU A 184 7.29 -10.25 36.08
C GLU A 184 8.22 -10.38 37.29
N ALA A 185 8.94 -9.31 37.64
CA ALA A 185 9.77 -9.29 38.85
C ALA A 185 8.94 -9.44 40.14
N ASN A 186 7.75 -8.85 40.21
CA ASN A 186 6.84 -9.02 41.35
C ASN A 186 6.27 -10.45 41.45
N LEU A 187 6.00 -11.09 40.31
CA LEU A 187 5.59 -12.50 40.24
C LEU A 187 6.74 -13.43 40.68
N LEU A 188 7.98 -13.12 40.31
CA LEU A 188 9.16 -13.89 40.73
C LEU A 188 9.51 -13.70 42.22
N ARG A 189 9.14 -12.56 42.83
CA ARG A 189 9.40 -12.27 44.25
C ARG A 189 8.37 -12.83 45.23
N THR A 190 7.25 -13.34 44.74
CA THR A 190 6.24 -13.96 45.61
C THR A 190 6.47 -15.46 45.64
N ASP A 191 7.06 -15.94 46.74
CA ASP A 191 7.13 -17.38 47.03
C ASP A 191 5.72 -17.95 47.11
N ASP A 192 5.50 -19.02 46.35
CA ASP A 192 4.28 -19.80 46.41
C ASP A 192 4.13 -20.43 47.79
N LEU A 193 2.89 -20.54 48.29
CA LEU A 193 2.67 -21.27 49.54
C LEU A 193 3.05 -22.74 49.33
N ASP A 194 3.83 -23.29 50.26
CA ASP A 194 4.03 -24.73 50.33
C ASP A 194 2.68 -25.45 50.45
N ASP A 195 2.57 -26.61 49.82
CA ASP A 195 1.37 -27.47 49.83
C ASP A 195 0.82 -27.72 51.25
N ALA A 196 1.73 -27.82 52.24
CA ALA A 196 1.37 -27.98 53.64
C ALA A 196 0.67 -26.73 54.23
N ALA A 197 1.11 -25.54 53.84
CA ALA A 197 0.50 -24.29 54.27
C ALA A 197 -0.87 -24.09 53.62
N ILE A 198 -1.03 -24.48 52.34
CA ILE A 198 -2.31 -24.42 51.63
C ILE A 198 -3.33 -25.37 52.30
N ALA A 199 -2.94 -26.61 52.59
CA ALA A 199 -3.83 -27.61 53.16
C ALA A 199 -4.32 -27.25 54.59
N GLN A 200 -3.56 -26.45 55.35
CA GLN A 200 -4.01 -25.94 56.65
C GLN A 200 -5.26 -25.04 56.57
N PHE A 201 -5.57 -24.48 55.40
CA PHE A 201 -6.78 -23.67 55.19
C PHE A 201 -8.00 -24.50 54.78
N MET A 202 -7.86 -25.78 54.42
CA MET A 202 -8.99 -26.60 53.97
C MET A 202 -10.14 -26.76 55.00
N PRO A 203 -9.88 -26.85 56.33
CA PRO A 203 -10.94 -26.88 57.33
C PRO A 203 -11.82 -25.61 57.37
N LEU A 204 -11.34 -24.51 56.79
CA LEU A 204 -12.13 -23.30 56.61
C LEU A 204 -13.32 -23.57 55.69
N PHE A 205 -13.09 -24.23 54.56
CA PHE A 205 -14.09 -24.48 53.53
C PHE A 205 -14.90 -25.75 53.78
N PHE A 206 -14.32 -26.77 54.41
CA PHE A 206 -14.95 -28.08 54.56
C PHE A 206 -15.11 -28.50 56.02
N ALA A 207 -16.31 -29.02 56.36
CA ALA A 207 -16.57 -29.60 57.66
C ALA A 207 -15.95 -31.00 57.80
N HIS A 208 -15.36 -31.27 58.97
CA HIS A 208 -14.67 -32.52 59.28
C HIS A 208 -13.59 -32.90 58.25
N PHE A 209 -12.92 -31.92 57.63
CA PHE A 209 -11.95 -32.14 56.56
C PHE A 209 -10.93 -33.25 56.87
N TRP A 210 -10.24 -33.14 58.01
CA TRP A 210 -9.21 -34.10 58.44
C TRP A 210 -9.74 -35.49 58.84
N GLN A 211 -11.07 -35.65 58.97
CA GLN A 211 -11.69 -36.96 59.21
C GLN A 211 -12.11 -37.63 57.91
N LYS A 212 -12.33 -36.84 56.84
CA LYS A 212 -12.83 -37.31 55.55
C LYS A 212 -11.73 -37.47 54.50
N VAL A 213 -10.65 -36.71 54.61
CA VAL A 213 -9.53 -36.74 53.67
C VAL A 213 -8.37 -37.49 54.30
N SER A 214 -7.97 -38.61 53.68
CA SER A 214 -6.78 -39.34 54.11
C SER A 214 -5.50 -38.60 53.67
N PRO A 215 -4.37 -38.78 54.38
CA PRO A 215 -3.08 -38.24 53.95
C PRO A 215 -2.67 -38.66 52.53
N SER A 216 -3.14 -39.82 52.05
CA SER A 216 -2.86 -40.32 50.70
C SER A 216 -3.68 -39.58 49.64
N ASP A 217 -4.97 -39.34 49.90
CA ASP A 217 -5.83 -38.54 49.01
C ASP A 217 -5.33 -37.10 48.92
N MET A 218 -4.84 -36.56 50.05
CA MET A 218 -4.22 -35.25 50.10
C MET A 218 -2.93 -35.19 49.26
N ALA A 219 -2.05 -36.19 49.36
CA ALA A 219 -0.85 -36.28 48.53
C ALA A 219 -1.20 -36.31 47.03
N MET A 220 -2.21 -37.10 46.65
CA MET A 220 -2.69 -37.20 45.28
C MET A 220 -3.22 -35.85 44.76
N LEU A 221 -4.00 -35.12 45.55
CA LEU A 221 -4.58 -33.83 45.13
C LEU A 221 -3.56 -32.68 45.10
N LEU A 222 -2.52 -32.79 45.92
CA LEU A 222 -1.34 -31.92 45.89
C LEU A 222 -0.39 -32.30 44.74
N GLY A 223 -0.57 -33.44 44.07
CA GLY A 223 0.35 -33.93 43.05
C GLY A 223 1.71 -34.35 43.62
N SER A 224 1.78 -34.60 44.93
CA SER A 224 3.00 -35.00 45.63
C SER A 224 3.06 -36.52 45.78
N LEU A 225 4.26 -37.08 45.54
CA LEU A 225 4.57 -38.49 45.83
C LEU A 225 4.90 -38.72 47.32
N THR A 226 5.01 -37.66 48.12
CA THR A 226 5.28 -37.72 49.55
C THR A 226 4.04 -37.36 50.36
N LEU A 227 3.80 -38.11 51.44
CA LEU A 227 2.71 -37.82 52.36
C LEU A 227 2.97 -36.46 53.04
N PRO A 228 2.00 -35.53 53.03
CA PRO A 228 2.20 -34.23 53.64
C PRO A 228 2.35 -34.38 55.16
N GLY A 229 3.43 -33.82 55.72
CA GLY A 229 3.72 -33.84 57.16
C GLY A 229 2.84 -32.87 57.96
N ILE A 230 1.52 -32.90 57.75
CA ILE A 230 0.57 -31.97 58.35
C ILE A 230 -0.09 -32.65 59.54
N SER A 231 0.18 -32.14 60.74
CA SER A 231 -0.53 -32.57 61.93
C SER A 231 -1.99 -32.16 61.85
N SER A 232 -2.90 -33.14 61.90
CA SER A 232 -4.34 -32.87 62.00
C SER A 232 -4.59 -31.98 63.23
N PRO A 233 -5.13 -30.76 63.06
CA PRO A 233 -5.62 -29.94 64.14
C PRO A 233 -6.92 -30.57 64.65
N TRP A 234 -6.80 -31.63 65.43
CA TRP A 234 -7.90 -32.18 66.21
C TRP A 234 -7.85 -31.52 67.61
N PRO A 235 -8.98 -31.06 68.16
CA PRO A 235 -10.35 -31.13 67.63
C PRO A 235 -10.61 -30.14 66.48
N GLU A 236 -11.68 -30.39 65.73
CA GLU A 236 -12.10 -29.51 64.62
C GLU A 236 -12.24 -28.05 65.08
N PRO A 237 -11.80 -27.06 64.28
CA PRO A 237 -11.87 -25.66 64.66
C PRO A 237 -13.31 -25.23 64.97
N ASN A 238 -13.50 -24.67 66.18
CA ASN A 238 -14.76 -24.06 66.59
C ASN A 238 -15.06 -22.77 65.79
N LYS A 239 -16.27 -22.22 65.94
CA LYS A 239 -16.70 -21.01 65.19
C LYS A 239 -15.72 -19.82 65.33
N SER A 240 -15.13 -19.62 66.51
CA SER A 240 -14.13 -18.57 66.71
C SER A 240 -12.81 -18.84 65.98
N ALA A 241 -12.34 -20.08 65.95
CA ALA A 241 -11.13 -20.47 65.22
C ALA A 241 -11.33 -20.39 63.70
N LEU A 242 -12.53 -20.72 63.21
CA LEU A 242 -12.91 -20.50 61.80
C LEU A 242 -12.94 -19.01 61.45
N ALA A 243 -13.47 -18.15 62.33
CA ALA A 243 -13.46 -16.70 62.11
C ALA A 243 -12.03 -16.13 62.06
N MET A 244 -11.12 -16.64 62.90
CA MET A 244 -9.70 -16.27 62.86
C MET A 244 -9.02 -16.75 61.57
N LYS A 245 -9.27 -17.99 61.12
CA LYS A 245 -8.76 -18.49 59.85
C LYS A 245 -9.33 -17.74 58.65
N LYS A 246 -10.61 -17.36 58.68
CA LYS A 246 -11.24 -16.51 57.65
C LYS A 246 -10.55 -15.16 57.55
N ARG A 247 -10.28 -14.51 58.69
CA ARG A 247 -9.54 -13.24 58.73
C ARG A 247 -8.12 -13.41 58.20
N SER A 248 -7.41 -14.46 58.61
CA SER A 248 -6.06 -14.76 58.13
C SER A 248 -6.03 -15.03 56.62
N PHE A 249 -7.02 -15.73 56.08
CA PHE A 249 -7.18 -15.93 54.64
C PHE A 249 -7.41 -14.59 53.92
N GLN A 250 -8.34 -13.76 54.39
CA GLN A 250 -8.64 -12.45 53.79
C GLN A 250 -7.47 -11.46 53.86
N GLN A 251 -6.60 -11.60 54.86
CA GLN A 251 -5.39 -10.80 55.02
C GLN A 251 -4.19 -11.34 54.23
N SER A 252 -4.27 -12.56 53.68
CA SER A 252 -3.21 -13.14 52.85
C SER A 252 -3.15 -12.47 51.47
N GLN A 253 -2.00 -12.55 50.80
CA GLN A 253 -1.83 -11.97 49.47
C GLN A 253 -2.80 -12.59 48.47
N PHE A 254 -3.24 -11.82 47.47
CA PHE A 254 -4.21 -12.30 46.46
C PHE A 254 -3.78 -13.62 45.81
N ARG A 255 -2.48 -13.78 45.49
CA ARG A 255 -1.92 -15.02 44.93
C ARG A 255 -2.12 -16.23 45.87
N HIS A 256 -1.84 -16.06 47.15
CA HIS A 256 -2.04 -17.10 48.18
C HIS A 256 -3.52 -17.46 48.34
N GLN A 257 -4.41 -16.47 48.29
CA GLN A 257 -5.85 -16.71 48.27
C GLN A 257 -6.25 -17.55 47.05
N GLN A 258 -5.74 -17.22 45.86
CA GLN A 258 -6.02 -17.98 44.64
C GLN A 258 -5.49 -19.42 44.70
N GLN A 259 -4.31 -19.65 45.28
CA GLN A 259 -3.77 -21.01 45.48
C GLN A 259 -4.64 -21.86 46.41
N ILE A 260 -5.08 -21.26 47.53
CA ILE A 260 -5.98 -21.91 48.48
C ILE A 260 -7.35 -22.20 47.84
N LYS A 261 -7.92 -21.24 47.10
CA LYS A 261 -9.19 -21.44 46.36
C LYS A 261 -9.05 -22.53 45.31
N ALA A 262 -7.95 -22.55 44.55
CA ALA A 262 -7.69 -23.56 43.53
C ALA A 262 -7.64 -24.97 44.14
N MET A 263 -6.97 -25.14 45.29
CA MET A 263 -6.97 -26.42 46.01
C MET A 263 -8.38 -26.79 46.48
N ALA A 264 -9.12 -25.86 47.09
CA ALA A 264 -10.48 -26.11 47.53
C ALA A 264 -11.41 -26.51 46.37
N ARG A 265 -11.30 -25.88 45.20
CA ARG A 265 -12.08 -26.23 44.00
C ARG A 265 -11.79 -27.66 43.53
N LYS A 266 -10.52 -28.10 43.53
CA LYS A 266 -10.17 -29.50 43.23
C LYS A 266 -10.90 -30.49 44.15
N PHE A 267 -10.99 -30.20 45.45
CA PHE A 267 -11.72 -31.05 46.39
C PHE A 267 -13.24 -31.09 46.13
N VAL A 268 -13.82 -29.98 45.66
CA VAL A 268 -15.23 -29.91 45.26
C VAL A 268 -15.48 -30.74 44.00
N GLU A 269 -14.60 -30.64 43.00
CA GLU A 269 -14.70 -31.39 41.74
C GLU A 269 -14.67 -32.91 41.96
N VAL A 270 -13.88 -33.38 42.93
CA VAL A 270 -13.78 -34.81 43.26
C VAL A 270 -15.04 -35.29 44.03
N GLY A 271 -15.92 -34.39 44.48
CA GLY A 271 -17.26 -34.72 44.99
C GLY A 271 -17.32 -35.31 46.41
N TYR A 272 -16.18 -35.41 47.11
CA TYR A 272 -16.10 -36.04 48.44
C TYR A 272 -16.44 -35.09 49.60
N LEU A 273 -16.49 -33.78 49.36
CA LEU A 273 -16.61 -32.78 50.42
C LEU A 273 -17.68 -31.73 50.10
N THR A 274 -18.46 -31.37 51.12
CA THR A 274 -19.45 -30.29 51.05
C THR A 274 -18.84 -29.01 51.60
N VAL A 275 -18.92 -27.94 50.81
CA VAL A 275 -18.49 -26.60 51.22
C VAL A 275 -19.42 -26.10 52.32
N ARG A 276 -18.87 -25.41 53.32
CA ARG A 276 -19.68 -24.73 54.34
C ARG A 276 -20.44 -23.57 53.68
N PRO A 277 -21.77 -23.45 53.87
CA PRO A 277 -22.56 -22.38 53.24
C PRO A 277 -22.03 -20.97 53.52
N GLU A 278 -21.46 -20.74 54.71
CA GLU A 278 -20.88 -19.45 55.11
C GLU A 278 -19.59 -19.07 54.35
N MET A 279 -19.01 -20.01 53.59
CA MET A 279 -17.74 -19.88 52.87
C MET A 279 -17.85 -20.11 51.37
N GLU A 280 -19.02 -20.51 50.85
CA GLU A 280 -19.33 -20.55 49.41
C GLU A 280 -18.99 -19.24 48.68
N PRO A 281 -19.39 -18.04 49.17
CA PRO A 281 -19.08 -16.79 48.46
C PRO A 281 -17.57 -16.52 48.36
N LEU A 282 -16.76 -17.07 49.28
CA LEU A 282 -15.31 -16.91 49.23
C LEU A 282 -14.66 -17.78 48.13
N LEU A 283 -15.34 -18.81 47.63
CA LEU A 283 -14.86 -19.66 46.55
C LEU A 283 -15.30 -19.17 45.17
N ASP A 284 -16.39 -18.41 45.08
CA ASP A 284 -16.94 -17.88 43.83
C ASP A 284 -16.29 -16.55 43.40
N GLU A 285 -15.82 -15.74 44.35
CA GLU A 285 -14.95 -14.56 44.11
C GLU A 285 -13.53 -14.94 43.65
#